data_AF-A0A7C7JRK2-F1
#
_entry.id   AF-A0A7C7JRK2-F1
#
_cell.length_a   1.000
_cell.length_b   1.000
_cell.length_c   1.000
_cell.angle_alpha   90.00
_cell.angle_beta   90.00
_cell.angle_gamma   90.00
#
_symmetry.space_group_name_H-M   'P 1'
#
loop_
_entity.id
_entity.type
_entity.pdbx_description
1 polymer ?
#
loop_
_entity_poly.entity_id
_entity_poly.type
_entity_poly.pdbx_seq_one_letter_code
_entity_poly.pdbx_strand_id
1 'polypeptide(L)'
;MAEKKKQKKEAYTAGQIQVLKGLEAVRKRPGMYIGTTSARGLHHLVYEVVDNSIDEAMAGHCTHVGVIIHEGNSVSVEDNGRGIPVDIHPTEKVPGVEVAMTMLHAGGKFDKNTYKVSGGLHGVGVSVVNALSEYLEVEIRRGGKKYHQRYEQGVKAKELEEQGKAKGSGTLVTFKPDPEIMTDLEFSFEVLSNRLRELAFLNKGLKITLTDERNGGASEAYYYEGGIAEYVEFLRG
;
A
#
# COMPACT_ATOMS: atom_id res chain seq x y z
N MET A 1 16.48 54.56 -28.32
CA MET A 1 15.84 54.57 -26.99
C MET A 1 15.38 53.15 -26.70
N ALA A 2 15.95 52.50 -25.69
CA ALA A 2 15.57 51.13 -25.33
C ALA A 2 14.36 51.17 -24.40
N GLU A 3 13.23 50.59 -24.82
CA GLU A 3 12.07 50.39 -23.97
C GLU A 3 12.43 49.44 -22.82
N LYS A 4 12.50 49.98 -21.61
CA LYS A 4 12.53 49.17 -20.39
C LYS A 4 11.17 48.49 -20.23
N LYS A 5 11.09 47.19 -20.54
CA LYS A 5 9.96 46.33 -20.12
C LYS A 5 9.79 46.43 -18.61
N LYS A 6 8.72 47.09 -18.17
CA LYS A 6 8.30 47.16 -16.77
C LYS A 6 7.94 45.74 -16.31
N GLN A 7 8.80 45.10 -15.51
CA GLN A 7 8.43 43.89 -14.78
C GLN A 7 7.26 44.25 -13.85
N LYS A 8 6.07 43.69 -14.13
CA LYS A 8 4.95 43.73 -13.18
C LYS A 8 5.42 42.98 -11.93
N LYS A 9 5.60 43.70 -10.81
CA LYS A 9 5.63 43.06 -9.49
C LYS A 9 4.23 42.47 -9.28
N GLU A 10 4.09 41.17 -9.42
CA GLU A 10 2.89 40.49 -8.98
C GLU A 10 2.77 40.68 -7.47
N ALA A 11 1.66 41.25 -7.03
CA ALA A 11 1.41 41.49 -5.62
C ALA A 11 1.16 40.13 -4.94
N TYR A 12 1.96 39.80 -3.92
CA TYR A 12 1.72 38.63 -3.08
C TYR A 12 0.45 38.84 -2.25
N THR A 13 -0.62 38.14 -2.65
CA THR A 13 -1.96 38.23 -2.06
C THR A 13 -2.42 36.85 -1.62
N ALA A 14 -3.48 36.78 -0.81
CA ALA A 14 -4.07 35.51 -0.38
C ALA A 14 -4.42 34.58 -1.55
N GLY A 15 -4.77 35.12 -2.73
CA GLY A 15 -5.07 34.33 -3.92
C GLY A 15 -3.90 33.54 -4.51
N GLN A 16 -2.66 33.83 -4.10
CA GLN A 16 -1.48 33.06 -4.49
C GLN A 16 -1.19 31.89 -3.53
N ILE A 17 -1.93 31.76 -2.42
CA ILE A 17 -1.82 30.63 -1.50
C ILE A 17 -2.58 29.45 -2.10
N GLN A 18 -1.86 28.38 -2.44
CA GLN A 18 -2.43 27.14 -2.95
C GLN A 18 -2.70 26.15 -1.82
N VAL A 19 -3.87 25.53 -1.84
CA VAL A 19 -4.25 24.45 -0.92
C VAL A 19 -4.40 23.17 -1.73
N LEU A 20 -3.54 22.19 -1.47
CA LEU A 20 -3.62 20.86 -2.09
C LEU A 20 -4.62 20.02 -1.29
N LYS A 21 -5.62 19.44 -1.96
CA LYS A 21 -6.68 18.66 -1.29
C LYS A 21 -6.44 17.16 -1.43
N GLY A 22 -6.80 16.41 -0.38
CA GLY A 22 -6.73 14.94 -0.38
C GLY A 22 -5.34 14.43 -0.77
N LEU A 23 -5.29 13.53 -1.76
CA LEU A 23 -4.06 12.88 -2.21
C LEU A 23 -3.21 13.72 -3.19
N GLU A 24 -3.68 14.91 -3.59
CA GLU A 24 -2.90 15.82 -4.46
C GLU A 24 -1.57 16.21 -3.81
N ALA A 25 -1.56 16.42 -2.49
CA ALA A 25 -0.35 16.74 -1.73
C ALA A 25 0.70 15.62 -1.81
N VAL A 26 0.25 14.36 -1.80
CA VAL A 26 1.12 13.18 -1.91
C VAL A 26 1.80 13.15 -3.27
N ARG A 27 1.01 13.28 -4.35
CA ARG A 27 1.53 13.30 -5.73
C ARG A 27 2.48 14.48 -5.98
N LYS A 28 2.20 15.65 -5.38
CA LYS A 28 3.04 16.84 -5.55
C LYS A 28 4.35 16.78 -4.76
N ARG A 29 4.38 16.04 -3.65
CA ARG A 29 5.52 15.94 -2.72
C ARG A 29 5.75 14.48 -2.25
N PRO A 30 5.98 13.54 -3.18
CA PRO A 30 6.06 12.10 -2.85
C PRO A 30 7.19 11.79 -1.86
N GLY A 31 8.32 12.49 -1.96
CA GLY A 31 9.47 12.30 -1.05
C GLY A 31 9.15 12.54 0.43
N MET A 32 8.12 13.32 0.76
CA MET A 32 7.67 13.49 2.15
C MET A 32 7.02 12.22 2.71
N TYR A 33 6.43 11.39 1.85
CA TYR A 33 5.66 10.20 2.24
C TYR A 33 6.45 8.90 2.05
N ILE A 34 7.22 8.78 0.95
CA ILE A 34 7.97 7.57 0.60
C ILE A 34 9.50 7.78 0.57
N GLY A 35 9.97 8.94 1.02
CA GLY A 35 11.40 9.29 1.11
C GLY A 35 12.10 9.63 -0.21
N THR A 36 11.81 8.93 -1.31
CA THR A 36 12.36 9.16 -2.66
C THR A 36 11.42 8.60 -3.72
N THR A 37 11.51 9.06 -4.97
CA THR A 37 10.77 8.48 -6.11
C THR A 37 11.58 7.46 -6.92
N SER A 38 12.80 7.17 -6.46
CA SER A 38 13.66 6.13 -7.04
C SER A 38 13.36 4.74 -6.49
N ALA A 39 14.15 3.74 -6.88
CA ALA A 39 14.01 2.33 -6.53
C ALA A 39 13.65 2.10 -5.05
N ARG A 40 14.30 2.78 -4.09
CA ARG A 40 13.98 2.62 -2.67
C ARG A 40 12.53 2.98 -2.34
N GLY A 41 12.02 4.08 -2.88
CA GLY A 41 10.63 4.50 -2.68
C GLY A 41 9.63 3.63 -3.43
N LEU A 42 10.02 3.12 -4.61
CA LEU A 42 9.26 2.13 -5.36
C LEU A 42 8.98 0.88 -4.52
N HIS A 43 10.02 0.30 -3.91
CA HIS A 43 9.86 -0.87 -3.06
C HIS A 43 9.12 -0.53 -1.76
N HIS A 44 9.26 0.69 -1.25
CA HIS A 44 8.49 1.17 -0.09
C HIS A 44 6.98 1.11 -0.34
N LEU A 45 6.50 1.31 -1.57
CA LEU A 45 5.08 1.13 -1.90
C LEU A 45 4.61 -0.30 -1.59
N VAL A 46 5.41 -1.31 -1.93
CA VAL A 46 5.11 -2.72 -1.63
C VAL A 46 5.11 -2.95 -0.11
N TYR A 47 6.09 -2.38 0.59
CA TYR A 47 6.20 -2.52 2.04
C TYR A 47 4.99 -1.96 2.78
N GLU A 48 4.45 -0.81 2.36
CA GLU A 48 3.24 -0.24 2.99
C GLU A 48 2.02 -1.15 2.86
N VAL A 49 1.89 -1.87 1.74
CA VAL A 49 0.78 -2.83 1.56
C VAL A 49 1.03 -4.10 2.39
N VAL A 50 2.25 -4.65 2.33
CA VAL A 50 2.65 -5.83 3.11
C VAL A 50 2.52 -5.59 4.61
N ASP A 51 2.94 -4.44 5.12
CA ASP A 51 2.89 -4.11 6.55
C ASP A 51 1.44 -4.06 7.06
N ASN A 52 0.46 -3.70 6.21
CA ASN A 52 -0.96 -3.81 6.59
C ASN A 52 -1.39 -5.27 6.78
N SER A 53 -0.90 -6.18 5.95
CA SER A 53 -1.13 -7.62 6.09
C SER A 53 -0.38 -8.22 7.29
N ILE A 54 0.84 -7.73 7.59
CA ILE A 54 1.56 -8.09 8.82
C ILE A 54 0.79 -7.66 10.06
N ASP A 55 0.17 -6.48 10.06
CA ASP A 55 -0.66 -6.02 11.18
C ASP A 55 -1.87 -6.93 11.43
N GLU A 56 -2.48 -7.52 10.39
CA GLU A 56 -3.50 -8.57 10.55
C GLU A 56 -2.93 -9.85 11.15
N ALA A 57 -1.69 -10.22 10.80
CA ALA A 57 -1.01 -11.39 11.36
C ALA A 57 -0.68 -11.19 12.84
N MET A 58 -0.15 -10.01 13.19
CA MET A 58 0.13 -9.62 14.58
C MET A 58 -1.14 -9.57 15.44
N ALA A 59 -2.30 -9.26 14.84
CA ALA A 59 -3.60 -9.34 15.49
C ALA A 59 -4.17 -10.77 15.58
N GLY A 60 -3.48 -11.77 15.01
CA GLY A 60 -3.87 -13.18 15.05
C GLY A 60 -4.93 -13.58 14.01
N HIS A 61 -5.10 -12.78 12.96
CA HIS A 61 -6.13 -13.01 11.94
C HIS A 61 -5.59 -13.45 10.58
N CYS A 62 -4.31 -13.23 10.31
CA CYS A 62 -3.66 -13.62 9.06
C CYS A 62 -2.57 -14.67 9.31
N THR A 63 -2.57 -15.72 8.50
CA THR A 63 -1.57 -16.80 8.53
C THR A 63 -0.77 -16.91 7.23
N HIS A 64 -1.19 -16.20 6.19
CA HIS A 64 -0.52 -16.20 4.90
C HIS A 64 -0.58 -14.84 4.21
N VAL A 65 0.58 -14.36 3.74
CA VAL A 65 0.72 -13.20 2.87
C VAL A 65 1.42 -13.63 1.58
N GLY A 66 0.85 -13.28 0.43
CA GLY A 66 1.43 -13.54 -0.89
C GLY A 66 1.72 -12.22 -1.61
N VAL A 67 2.93 -12.09 -2.15
CA VAL A 67 3.35 -10.97 -3.00
C VAL A 67 3.65 -11.49 -4.39
N ILE A 68 3.08 -10.87 -5.41
CA ILE A 68 3.30 -11.22 -6.82
C ILE A 68 3.77 -9.99 -7.56
N ILE A 69 4.92 -10.09 -8.23
CA ILE A 69 5.38 -9.12 -9.24
C ILE A 69 4.90 -9.65 -10.59
N HIS A 70 3.99 -8.91 -11.22
CA HIS A 70 3.41 -9.30 -12.49
C HIS A 70 4.27 -8.88 -13.68
N GLU A 71 4.03 -9.52 -14.83
CA GLU A 71 4.44 -8.94 -16.11
C GLU A 71 3.91 -7.50 -16.25
N GLY A 72 4.77 -6.58 -16.69
CA GLY A 72 4.43 -5.15 -16.77
C GLY A 72 4.60 -4.35 -15.47
N ASN A 73 5.26 -4.93 -14.45
CA ASN A 73 5.66 -4.26 -13.20
C ASN A 73 4.49 -3.69 -12.38
N SER A 74 3.32 -4.35 -12.38
CA SER A 74 2.37 -4.20 -11.28
C SER A 74 2.70 -5.20 -10.17
N VAL A 75 2.26 -4.90 -8.95
CA VAL A 75 2.44 -5.78 -7.79
C VAL A 75 1.11 -6.05 -7.14
N SER A 76 0.87 -7.31 -6.80
CA SER A 76 -0.24 -7.76 -5.97
C SER A 76 0.25 -8.19 -4.59
N VAL A 77 -0.48 -7.82 -3.55
CA VAL A 77 -0.31 -8.33 -2.19
C VAL A 77 -1.65 -8.88 -1.71
N GLU A 78 -1.71 -10.17 -1.43
CA GLU A 78 -2.88 -10.87 -0.89
C GLU A 78 -2.60 -11.33 0.53
N ASP A 79 -3.55 -11.10 1.44
CA ASP A 79 -3.57 -11.71 2.76
C ASP A 79 -4.87 -12.48 3.00
N ASN A 80 -4.83 -13.38 3.98
CA ASN A 80 -6.02 -14.08 4.46
C ASN A 80 -6.52 -13.54 5.81
N GLY A 81 -6.33 -12.24 6.08
CA GLY A 81 -6.79 -11.54 7.27
C GLY A 81 -8.32 -11.36 7.30
N ARG A 82 -8.80 -10.39 8.09
CA ARG A 82 -10.25 -10.11 8.23
C ARG A 82 -10.89 -9.49 6.99
N GLY A 83 -10.07 -8.88 6.12
CA GLY A 83 -10.52 -8.03 5.02
C GLY A 83 -10.86 -6.60 5.47
N ILE A 84 -10.50 -5.60 4.67
CA ILE A 84 -10.82 -4.18 4.94
C ILE A 84 -12.35 -3.99 5.11
N PRO A 85 -12.83 -3.12 6.03
CA PRO A 85 -14.26 -2.84 6.18
C PRO A 85 -14.91 -2.33 4.88
N VAL A 86 -16.09 -2.87 4.57
CA VAL A 86 -16.87 -2.54 3.35
C VAL A 86 -18.19 -1.82 3.68
N ASP A 87 -18.55 -1.77 4.96
CA ASP A 87 -19.68 -1.02 5.47
C ASP A 87 -19.45 0.50 5.31
N ILE A 88 -20.56 1.24 5.27
CA ILE A 88 -20.53 2.69 5.10
C ILE A 88 -20.01 3.35 6.37
N HIS A 89 -18.96 4.15 6.23
CA HIS A 89 -18.37 4.89 7.32
C HIS A 89 -19.37 5.90 7.90
N PRO A 90 -19.55 5.95 9.23
CA PRO A 90 -20.63 6.72 9.86
C PRO A 90 -20.54 8.24 9.64
N THR A 91 -19.34 8.81 9.48
CA THR A 91 -19.15 10.25 9.20
C THR A 91 -18.98 10.54 7.71
N GLU A 92 -18.01 9.89 7.06
CA GLU A 92 -17.66 10.10 5.65
C GLU A 92 -18.73 9.64 4.65
N LYS A 93 -19.68 8.80 5.07
CA LYS A 93 -20.80 8.31 4.23
C LYS A 93 -20.40 7.56 2.96
N VAL A 94 -19.16 7.07 2.90
CA VAL A 94 -18.63 6.18 1.84
C VAL A 94 -18.12 4.88 2.47
N PRO A 95 -17.94 3.79 1.70
CA PRO A 95 -17.42 2.52 2.23
C PRO A 95 -16.08 2.67 2.95
N GLY A 96 -15.85 1.87 4.00
CA GLY A 96 -14.60 1.91 4.79
C GLY A 96 -13.34 1.74 3.94
N VAL A 97 -13.37 0.89 2.92
CA VAL A 97 -12.27 0.72 1.96
C VAL A 97 -11.97 1.99 1.18
N GLU A 98 -13.01 2.74 0.79
CA GLU A 98 -12.82 4.02 0.10
C GLU A 98 -12.17 5.06 1.02
N VAL A 99 -12.59 5.12 2.28
CA VAL A 99 -11.94 5.97 3.30
C VAL A 99 -10.45 5.61 3.42
N ALA A 100 -10.14 4.33 3.59
CA ALA A 100 -8.75 3.86 3.74
C ALA A 100 -7.87 4.16 2.51
N MET A 101 -8.43 4.12 1.30
CA MET A 101 -7.69 4.31 0.06
C MET A 101 -7.56 5.78 -0.35
N THR A 102 -8.46 6.67 0.09
CA THR A 102 -8.54 8.05 -0.45
C THR A 102 -8.28 9.15 0.57
N MET A 103 -8.25 8.82 1.87
CA MET A 103 -8.08 9.80 2.94
C MET A 103 -6.79 9.58 3.72
N LEU A 104 -5.97 10.63 3.81
CA LEU A 104 -4.81 10.65 4.70
C LEU A 104 -5.28 10.70 6.16
N HIS A 105 -4.51 10.06 7.03
CA HIS A 105 -4.78 9.96 8.47
C HIS A 105 -6.12 9.30 8.79
N ALA A 106 -6.49 8.29 8.00
CA ALA A 106 -7.67 7.47 8.21
C ALA A 106 -7.27 6.01 8.42
N GLY A 107 -7.77 5.38 9.48
CA GLY A 107 -7.49 3.97 9.77
C GLY A 107 -7.89 3.53 11.18
N GLY A 108 -8.04 2.22 11.37
CA GLY A 108 -8.40 1.62 12.66
C GLY A 108 -7.23 1.48 13.65
N LYS A 109 -6.06 2.05 13.34
CA LYS A 109 -4.80 1.88 14.10
C LYS A 109 -4.51 3.04 15.06
N PHE A 110 -5.44 4.00 15.20
CA PHE A 110 -5.31 5.13 16.13
C PHE A 110 -5.72 4.79 17.57
N ASP A 111 -6.44 3.69 17.75
CA ASP A 111 -6.82 3.18 19.06
C ASP A 111 -6.32 1.74 19.24
N LYS A 112 -6.24 1.29 20.50
CA LYS A 112 -5.77 -0.08 20.84
C LYS A 112 -6.88 -1.13 20.70
N ASN A 113 -8.08 -0.76 20.24
CA ASN A 113 -9.24 -1.64 20.23
C ASN A 113 -9.18 -2.61 19.05
N THR A 114 -8.71 -2.14 17.90
CA THR A 114 -8.67 -2.93 16.65
C THR A 114 -7.34 -3.68 16.49
N TYR A 115 -6.23 -3.03 16.85
CA TYR A 115 -4.89 -3.60 16.84
C TYR A 115 -4.22 -3.29 18.19
N LYS A 116 -3.89 -4.32 18.97
CA LYS A 116 -3.21 -4.14 20.26
C LYS A 116 -1.77 -3.62 20.08
N VAL A 117 -1.13 -4.03 18.99
CA VAL A 117 0.19 -3.58 18.52
C VAL A 117 0.14 -3.60 16.99
N SER A 118 0.61 -2.55 16.33
CA SER A 118 0.75 -2.46 14.87
C SER A 118 2.00 -1.67 14.49
N GLY A 119 2.60 -2.01 13.34
CA GLY A 119 3.66 -1.21 12.71
C GLY A 119 3.12 0.05 12.04
N GLY A 120 1.92 -0.03 11.46
CA GLY A 120 1.23 1.13 10.89
C GLY A 120 0.61 2.02 11.98
N LEU A 121 1.01 3.29 12.05
CA LEU A 121 0.50 4.24 13.06
C LEU A 121 -0.02 5.56 12.47
N HIS A 122 0.40 5.91 11.25
CA HIS A 122 0.12 7.23 10.67
C HIS A 122 -1.23 7.31 9.95
N GLY A 123 -1.81 6.17 9.54
CA GLY A 123 -3.03 6.10 8.75
C GLY A 123 -2.89 6.69 7.35
N VAL A 124 -1.71 6.57 6.73
CA VAL A 124 -1.45 7.12 5.38
C VAL A 124 -0.96 6.08 4.37
N GLY A 125 -0.40 4.94 4.81
CA GLY A 125 0.34 4.00 3.95
C GLY A 125 -0.36 3.63 2.65
N VAL A 126 -1.48 2.90 2.72
CA VAL A 126 -2.17 2.42 1.51
C VAL A 126 -2.76 3.56 0.65
N SER A 127 -3.19 4.66 1.28
CA SER A 127 -3.64 5.86 0.55
C SER A 127 -2.52 6.55 -0.22
N VAL A 128 -1.28 6.51 0.29
CA VAL A 128 -0.09 6.97 -0.42
C VAL A 128 0.22 6.05 -1.60
N VAL A 129 0.12 4.73 -1.41
CA VAL A 129 0.28 3.77 -2.53
C VAL A 129 -0.74 4.05 -3.62
N ASN A 130 -2.02 4.25 -3.27
CA ASN A 130 -3.06 4.62 -4.21
C ASN A 130 -2.73 5.93 -4.95
N ALA A 131 -2.32 6.97 -4.21
CA ALA A 131 -1.96 8.26 -4.80
C ALA A 131 -0.83 8.18 -5.82
N LEU A 132 0.17 7.32 -5.57
CA LEU A 132 1.40 7.20 -6.36
C LEU A 132 1.35 6.08 -7.41
N SER A 133 0.15 5.54 -7.66
CA SER A 133 -0.08 4.49 -8.66
C SER A 133 -0.83 5.05 -9.87
N GLU A 134 -0.49 4.57 -11.07
CA GLU A 134 -1.27 4.76 -12.29
C GLU A 134 -2.70 4.23 -12.05
N TYR A 135 -2.78 3.01 -11.51
CA TYR A 135 -4.02 2.43 -11.01
C TYR A 135 -3.77 1.60 -9.75
N LEU A 136 -4.82 1.47 -8.92
CA LEU A 136 -4.89 0.53 -7.82
C LEU A 136 -6.24 -0.18 -7.84
N GLU A 137 -6.23 -1.48 -7.62
CA GLU A 137 -7.41 -2.31 -7.46
C GLU A 137 -7.36 -3.00 -6.11
N VAL A 138 -8.51 -3.05 -5.44
CA VAL A 138 -8.66 -3.75 -4.17
C VAL A 138 -9.80 -4.74 -4.26
N GLU A 139 -9.51 -5.99 -3.97
CA GLU A 139 -10.49 -7.05 -3.79
C GLU A 139 -10.58 -7.42 -2.31
N ILE A 140 -11.80 -7.53 -1.79
CA ILE A 140 -12.03 -7.88 -0.38
C ILE A 140 -12.93 -9.10 -0.32
N ARG A 141 -12.51 -10.11 0.43
CA ARG A 141 -13.37 -11.23 0.83
C ARG A 141 -13.76 -11.01 2.29
N ARG A 142 -15.05 -10.77 2.54
CA ARG A 142 -15.58 -10.54 3.89
C ARG A 142 -17.07 -10.85 3.96
N GLY A 143 -17.53 -11.46 5.05
CA GLY A 143 -18.95 -11.78 5.24
C GLY A 143 -19.54 -12.74 4.19
N GLY A 144 -18.72 -13.64 3.63
CA GLY A 144 -19.14 -14.60 2.60
C GLY A 144 -19.33 -13.99 1.20
N LYS A 145 -18.85 -12.76 0.98
CA LYS A 145 -18.97 -12.00 -0.27
C LYS A 145 -17.61 -11.52 -0.76
N LYS A 146 -17.51 -11.29 -2.07
CA LYS A 146 -16.38 -10.63 -2.73
C LYS A 146 -16.78 -9.21 -3.09
N TYR A 147 -15.88 -8.27 -2.84
CA TYR A 147 -16.02 -6.87 -3.24
C TYR A 147 -14.83 -6.45 -4.09
N HIS A 148 -15.03 -5.50 -4.99
CA HIS A 148 -13.97 -4.90 -5.81
C HIS A 148 -14.14 -3.39 -5.91
N GLN A 149 -13.04 -2.65 -5.83
CA GLN A 149 -13.01 -1.22 -6.14
C GLN A 149 -11.72 -0.88 -6.88
N ARG A 150 -11.83 0.04 -7.86
CA ARG A 150 -10.71 0.52 -8.67
C ARG A 150 -10.49 2.02 -8.49
N TYR A 151 -9.23 2.41 -8.50
CA TYR A 151 -8.76 3.77 -8.43
C TYR A 151 -7.76 4.06 -9.54
N GLU A 152 -7.71 5.31 -9.97
CA GLU A 152 -6.75 5.83 -10.96
C GLU A 152 -6.12 7.09 -10.37
N GLN A 153 -4.79 7.09 -10.23
CA GLN A 153 -4.03 8.21 -9.65
C GLN A 153 -4.56 8.71 -8.29
N GLY A 154 -4.99 7.80 -7.42
CA GLY A 154 -5.56 8.11 -6.11
C GLY A 154 -7.05 8.46 -6.11
N VAL A 155 -7.68 8.55 -7.28
CA VAL A 155 -9.10 8.92 -7.41
C VAL A 155 -9.95 7.68 -7.63
N LYS A 156 -11.09 7.60 -6.95
CA LYS A 156 -12.07 6.53 -7.16
C LYS A 156 -12.53 6.53 -8.62
N ALA A 157 -12.30 5.42 -9.32
CA ALA A 157 -12.76 5.24 -10.69
C ALA A 157 -14.18 4.64 -10.74
N LYS A 158 -14.52 3.80 -9.76
CA LYS A 158 -15.83 3.16 -9.63
C LYS A 158 -16.28 3.03 -8.17
N GLU A 159 -17.59 2.98 -7.96
CA GLU A 159 -18.16 2.61 -6.66
C GLU A 159 -17.77 1.18 -6.26
N LEU A 160 -17.84 0.87 -4.97
CA LEU A 160 -17.56 -0.48 -4.47
C LEU A 160 -18.59 -1.48 -5.03
N GLU A 161 -18.13 -2.46 -5.80
CA GLU A 161 -18.96 -3.47 -6.44
C GLU A 161 -18.99 -4.76 -5.60
N GLU A 162 -20.17 -5.28 -5.29
CA GLU A 162 -20.33 -6.65 -4.75
C GLU A 162 -20.32 -7.65 -5.91
N GLN A 163 -19.29 -8.50 -5.99
CA GLN A 163 -19.08 -9.48 -7.07
C GLN A 163 -19.65 -10.87 -6.72
N GLY A 164 -20.55 -10.96 -5.74
CA GLY A 164 -21.23 -12.19 -5.34
C GLY A 164 -20.54 -12.95 -4.21
N LYS A 165 -20.85 -14.25 -4.10
CA LYS A 165 -20.41 -15.10 -2.98
C LYS A 165 -18.93 -15.47 -3.09
N ALA A 166 -18.22 -15.43 -1.97
CA ALA A 166 -16.86 -15.92 -1.86
C ALA A 166 -16.62 -16.67 -0.55
N LYS A 167 -15.66 -17.60 -0.58
CA LYS A 167 -15.19 -18.33 0.60
C LYS A 167 -13.99 -17.62 1.20
N GLY A 168 -13.78 -17.82 2.51
CA GLY A 168 -12.67 -17.25 3.24
C GLY A 168 -12.83 -15.75 3.51
N SER A 169 -11.74 -15.15 3.98
CA SER A 169 -11.58 -13.72 4.21
C SER A 169 -10.21 -13.26 3.75
N GLY A 170 -10.06 -11.95 3.54
CA GLY A 170 -8.78 -11.38 3.16
C GLY A 170 -8.91 -10.12 2.31
N THR A 171 -7.77 -9.53 2.02
CA THR A 171 -7.62 -8.40 1.10
C THR A 171 -6.59 -8.75 0.05
N LEU A 172 -6.88 -8.45 -1.21
CA LEU A 172 -5.93 -8.42 -2.31
C LEU A 172 -5.83 -6.99 -2.81
N VAL A 173 -4.65 -6.41 -2.78
CA VAL A 173 -4.36 -5.09 -3.36
C VAL A 173 -3.41 -5.29 -4.53
N THR A 174 -3.82 -4.85 -5.72
CA THR A 174 -2.98 -4.81 -6.92
C THR A 174 -2.75 -3.36 -7.31
N PHE A 175 -1.51 -2.96 -7.51
CA PHE A 175 -1.20 -1.59 -7.93
C PHE A 175 -0.10 -1.55 -8.99
N LYS A 176 -0.16 -0.53 -9.84
CA LYS A 176 0.89 -0.23 -10.80
C LYS A 176 1.45 1.17 -10.52
N PRO A 177 2.75 1.30 -10.19
CA PRO A 177 3.38 2.60 -9.91
C PRO A 177 3.22 3.59 -11.06
N ASP A 178 3.00 4.86 -10.75
CA ASP A 178 2.78 5.91 -11.75
C ASP A 178 4.11 6.33 -12.41
N PRO A 179 4.28 6.14 -13.74
CA PRO A 179 5.50 6.53 -14.46
C PRO A 179 5.71 8.05 -14.55
N GLU A 180 4.68 8.86 -14.27
CA GLU A 180 4.84 10.32 -14.20
C GLU A 180 5.48 10.79 -12.88
N ILE A 181 5.50 9.93 -11.87
CA ILE A 181 6.01 10.24 -10.54
C ILE A 181 7.30 9.48 -10.25
N MET A 182 7.31 8.18 -10.54
CA MET A 182 8.40 7.29 -10.18
C MET A 182 9.52 7.36 -11.23
N THR A 183 10.77 7.52 -10.76
CA THR A 183 11.93 7.57 -11.65
C THR A 183 12.45 6.18 -12.01
N ASP A 184 12.17 5.20 -11.15
CA ASP A 184 12.42 3.78 -11.39
C ASP A 184 11.08 3.04 -11.34
N LEU A 185 10.89 2.09 -12.26
CA LEU A 185 9.63 1.34 -12.40
C LEU A 185 9.81 -0.17 -12.30
N GLU A 186 11.04 -0.64 -12.13
CA GLU A 186 11.34 -2.06 -12.08
C GLU A 186 11.54 -2.50 -10.62
N PHE A 187 10.68 -3.43 -10.18
CA PHE A 187 10.84 -4.07 -8.89
C PHE A 187 11.98 -5.07 -8.93
N SER A 188 12.80 -5.12 -7.88
CA SER A 188 13.86 -6.10 -7.68
C SER A 188 13.33 -7.25 -6.83
N PHE A 189 13.34 -8.45 -7.40
CA PHE A 189 13.00 -9.67 -6.67
C PHE A 189 13.87 -9.87 -5.44
N GLU A 190 15.19 -9.63 -5.55
CA GLU A 190 16.14 -9.82 -4.45
C GLU A 190 15.84 -8.87 -3.27
N VAL A 191 15.55 -7.60 -3.57
CA VAL A 191 15.23 -6.60 -2.53
C VAL A 191 13.95 -6.98 -1.78
N LEU A 192 12.90 -7.37 -2.52
CA LEU A 192 11.64 -7.83 -1.91
C LEU A 192 11.83 -9.15 -1.15
N SER A 193 12.54 -10.12 -1.74
CA SER A 193 12.86 -11.44 -1.16
C SER A 193 13.53 -11.28 0.21
N ASN A 194 14.58 -10.46 0.28
CA ASN A 194 15.27 -10.17 1.54
C ASN A 194 14.32 -9.57 2.57
N ARG A 195 13.55 -8.53 2.22
CA ARG A 195 12.63 -7.88 3.17
C ARG A 195 11.53 -8.83 3.65
N LEU A 196 10.95 -9.63 2.76
CA LEU A 196 9.88 -10.56 3.10
C LEU A 196 10.39 -11.72 3.96
N ARG A 197 11.63 -12.17 3.74
CA ARG A 197 12.30 -13.16 4.59
C ARG A 197 12.50 -12.64 6.01
N GLU A 198 12.97 -11.39 6.15
CA GLU A 198 13.08 -10.73 7.46
C GLU A 198 11.73 -10.69 8.19
N LEU A 199 10.67 -10.28 7.50
CA LEU A 199 9.32 -10.22 8.08
C LEU A 199 8.82 -11.59 8.50
N ALA A 200 9.10 -12.64 7.74
CA ALA A 200 8.74 -14.01 8.11
C ALA A 200 9.46 -14.48 9.37
N PHE A 201 10.74 -14.13 9.55
CA PHE A 201 11.45 -14.39 10.80
C PHE A 201 10.84 -13.63 11.99
N LEU A 202 10.45 -12.37 11.79
CA LEU A 202 9.92 -11.54 12.87
C LEU A 202 8.48 -11.93 13.27
N ASN A 203 7.75 -12.62 12.40
CA ASN A 203 6.36 -13.02 12.61
C ASN A 203 6.24 -14.55 12.61
N LYS A 204 6.50 -15.15 13.77
CA LYS A 204 6.49 -16.61 13.96
C LYS A 204 5.20 -17.24 13.43
N GLY A 205 5.34 -18.29 12.62
CA GLY A 205 4.20 -19.03 12.07
C GLY A 205 3.44 -18.32 10.95
N LEU A 206 3.93 -17.17 10.47
CA LEU A 206 3.39 -16.51 9.29
C LEU A 206 4.07 -17.05 8.02
N LYS A 207 3.29 -17.54 7.07
CA LYS A 207 3.81 -17.91 5.74
C LYS A 207 3.81 -16.70 4.82
N ILE A 208 4.97 -16.32 4.31
CA ILE A 208 5.10 -15.25 3.31
C ILE A 208 5.63 -15.86 2.00
N THR A 209 4.99 -15.55 0.86
CA THR A 209 5.47 -15.99 -0.46
C THR A 209 5.74 -14.80 -1.37
N LEU A 210 6.77 -14.90 -2.20
CA LEU A 210 7.08 -13.96 -3.26
C LEU A 210 7.14 -14.72 -4.58
N THR A 211 6.38 -14.27 -5.57
CA THR A 211 6.43 -14.78 -6.94
C THR A 211 6.75 -13.64 -7.88
N ASP A 212 7.65 -13.86 -8.82
CA ASP A 212 7.95 -12.95 -9.91
C ASP A 212 7.63 -13.65 -11.23
N GLU A 213 6.55 -13.22 -11.87
CA GLU A 213 6.06 -13.79 -13.11
C GLU A 213 6.94 -13.41 -14.31
N ARG A 214 7.87 -12.46 -14.14
CA ARG A 214 8.81 -12.05 -15.18
C ARG A 214 9.90 -13.11 -15.36
N ASN A 215 10.58 -13.08 -16.51
CA ASN A 215 11.85 -13.78 -16.76
C ASN A 215 11.88 -15.28 -16.38
N GLY A 216 10.76 -16.00 -16.51
CA GLY A 216 10.72 -17.45 -16.30
C GLY A 216 10.17 -17.91 -14.95
N GLY A 217 9.62 -17.02 -14.12
CA GLY A 217 8.76 -17.41 -12.99
C GLY A 217 9.51 -17.81 -11.73
N ALA A 218 10.26 -16.87 -11.12
CA ALA A 218 10.91 -17.13 -9.83
C ALA A 218 9.89 -17.13 -8.69
N SER A 219 10.07 -18.01 -7.71
CA SER A 219 9.20 -18.04 -6.53
C SER A 219 9.95 -18.50 -5.29
N GLU A 220 9.74 -17.81 -4.18
CA GLU A 220 10.26 -18.14 -2.86
C GLU A 220 9.13 -18.17 -1.82
N ALA A 221 9.29 -19.02 -0.81
CA ALA A 221 8.37 -19.13 0.32
C ALA A 221 9.17 -19.13 1.62
N TYR A 222 8.72 -18.31 2.57
CA TYR A 222 9.34 -18.15 3.89
C TYR A 222 8.33 -18.54 4.96
N TYR A 223 8.78 -19.38 5.89
CA TYR A 223 8.03 -19.78 7.07
C TYR A 223 9.03 -20.17 8.15
N TYR A 224 8.99 -19.47 9.27
CA TYR A 224 9.94 -19.64 10.37
C TYR A 224 9.21 -19.66 11.71
N GLU A 225 9.70 -20.48 12.63
CA GLU A 225 9.09 -20.69 13.95
C GLU A 225 10.01 -20.23 15.10
N GLY A 226 11.33 -20.21 14.88
CA GLY A 226 12.32 -19.83 15.87
C GLY A 226 12.41 -18.32 16.12
N GLY A 227 11.86 -17.50 15.21
CA GLY A 227 11.77 -16.06 15.38
C GLY A 227 13.11 -15.34 15.21
N ILE A 228 13.34 -14.28 16.01
CA ILE A 228 14.59 -13.50 16.00
C ILE A 228 15.83 -14.37 16.27
N ALA A 229 15.71 -15.43 17.09
CA ALA A 229 16.84 -16.32 17.35
C ALA A 229 17.32 -17.01 16.05
N GLU A 230 16.37 -17.56 15.29
CA GLU A 230 16.61 -18.18 13.98
C GLU A 230 17.12 -17.17 12.96
N TYR A 231 16.64 -15.92 13.01
CA TYR A 231 17.14 -14.85 12.15
C TYR A 231 18.61 -14.50 12.43
N VAL A 232 19.00 -14.45 13.69
CA VAL A 232 20.41 -14.20 14.08
C VAL A 232 21.31 -15.35 13.64
N GLU A 233 20.83 -16.59 13.72
CA GLU A 233 21.55 -17.75 13.17
C GLU A 233 21.71 -17.63 11.65
N PHE A 234 20.63 -17.31 10.92
CA PHE A 234 20.68 -17.08 9.48
C PHE A 234 21.70 -16.00 9.07
N LEU A 235 21.78 -14.89 9.81
CA LEU A 235 22.73 -13.80 9.52
C LEU A 235 24.20 -14.18 9.79
N ARG A 236 24.46 -15.21 10.58
CA ARG A 236 25.83 -15.66 10.91
C ARG A 236 26.43 -16.62 9.87
N GLY A 237 25.61 -17.15 8.97
CA GLY A 237 25.98 -18.26 8.08
C GLY A 237 26.15 -19.58 8.81
#